data_AF-A0A3P7JVG7-F1
#
_entry.id   AF-A0A3P7JVG7-F1
#
_cell.length_a   1.000
_cell.length_b   1.000
_cell.length_c   1.000
_cell.angle_alpha   90.00
_cell.angle_beta   90.00
_cell.angle_gamma   90.00
#
_symmetry.space_group_name_H-M   'P 1'
#
loop_
_entity.id
_entity.type
_entity.pdbx_description
1 polymer ?
#
loop_
_entity_poly.entity_id
_entity_poly.type
_entity_poly.pdbx_seq_one_letter_code
_entity_poly.pdbx_strand_id
1 'polypeptide(L)'
;MFKSFTLIGPQNLVPIDYAAGVLSFFVVACGGAVLGIIAAFLVSLITKYTHRVRILAPVFIFVIPYMAYLTAEITSLSSIIAIAVCGMVMKQYVKGNISTTAANSVKYFIKMLAQSSETVIFM
;
A
#
# COMPACT_ATOMS: atom_id res chain seq x y z
N MET A 1 -13.95 -11.90 1.77
CA MET A 1 -14.76 -12.19 0.57
C MET A 1 -14.34 -13.52 -0.08
N PHE A 2 -13.08 -13.70 -0.48
CA PHE A 2 -12.63 -14.96 -1.10
C PHE A 2 -12.75 -16.21 -0.22
N LYS A 3 -12.60 -16.09 1.10
CA LYS A 3 -12.83 -17.20 2.05
C LYS A 3 -14.26 -17.75 2.00
N SER A 4 -15.25 -16.91 1.68
CA SER A 4 -16.65 -17.34 1.54
C SER A 4 -16.86 -18.18 0.28
N PHE A 5 -16.16 -17.87 -0.83
CA PHE A 5 -16.18 -18.71 -2.03
C PHE A 5 -15.53 -20.08 -1.79
N THR A 6 -14.50 -20.16 -0.94
CA THR A 6 -13.87 -21.44 -0.56
C THR A 6 -14.81 -22.34 0.25
N LEU A 7 -15.76 -21.77 0.99
CA LEU A 7 -16.72 -22.52 1.82
C LEU A 7 -17.92 -23.08 1.03
N ILE A 8 -18.25 -22.52 -0.14
CA ILE A 8 -19.40 -22.95 -0.98
C ILE A 8 -19.14 -24.33 -1.62
N GLY A 9 -17.88 -24.63 -1.94
CA GLY A 9 -17.47 -25.89 -2.55
C GLY A 9 -17.86 -26.01 -4.05
N PRO A 10 -17.14 -26.84 -4.84
CA PRO A 10 -17.33 -26.91 -6.30
C PRO A 10 -18.67 -27.52 -6.74
N GLN A 11 -19.40 -28.15 -5.80
CA GLN A 11 -20.63 -28.91 -6.07
C GLN A 11 -21.87 -28.01 -6.23
N ASN A 12 -21.83 -26.75 -5.77
CA ASN A 12 -22.96 -25.81 -5.72
C ASN A 12 -22.69 -24.49 -6.47
N LEU A 13 -21.71 -24.45 -7.37
CA LEU A 13 -21.37 -23.24 -8.13
C LEU A 13 -22.46 -22.91 -9.15
N VAL A 14 -23.17 -21.82 -8.92
CA VAL A 14 -24.19 -21.28 -9.83
C VAL A 14 -23.53 -20.27 -10.77
N PRO A 15 -24.02 -20.06 -12.01
CA PRO A 15 -23.46 -19.04 -12.93
C PRO A 15 -23.32 -17.63 -12.32
N ILE A 16 -24.16 -17.30 -11.34
CA ILE A 16 -24.14 -16.03 -10.61
C ILE A 16 -22.90 -15.87 -9.71
N ASP A 17 -22.28 -16.97 -9.26
CA ASP A 17 -21.09 -16.96 -8.43
C ASP A 17 -19.84 -16.55 -9.22
N TYR A 18 -19.79 -16.85 -10.51
CA TYR A 18 -18.73 -16.36 -11.40
C TYR A 18 -18.81 -14.83 -11.55
N ALA A 19 -20.02 -14.29 -11.74
CA ALA A 19 -20.23 -12.85 -11.79
C ALA A 19 -19.88 -12.19 -10.45
N ALA A 20 -20.27 -12.80 -9.32
CA ALA A 20 -19.91 -12.33 -7.99
C ALA A 20 -18.40 -12.37 -7.74
N GLY A 21 -17.68 -13.37 -8.26
CA GLY A 21 -16.23 -13.47 -8.17
C GLY A 21 -15.52 -12.33 -8.91
N VAL A 22 -15.96 -12.00 -10.13
CA VAL A 22 -15.45 -10.86 -10.89
C VAL A 22 -15.72 -9.55 -10.14
N LEU A 23 -16.93 -9.36 -9.62
CA LEU A 23 -17.28 -8.16 -8.86
C LEU A 23 -16.41 -8.03 -7.58
N SER A 24 -16.17 -9.15 -6.91
CA SER A 24 -15.34 -9.22 -5.70
C SER A 24 -13.90 -8.80 -5.96
N PHE A 25 -13.34 -9.12 -7.13
CA PHE A 25 -12.00 -8.67 -7.53
C PHE A 25 -11.93 -7.15 -7.58
N PHE A 26 -12.89 -6.49 -8.23
CA PHE A 26 -12.93 -5.03 -8.30
C PHE A 26 -13.13 -4.39 -6.92
N VAL A 27 -14.00 -4.95 -6.07
CA VAL A 27 -14.21 -4.44 -4.70
C VAL A 27 -12.92 -4.54 -3.88
N VAL A 28 -12.22 -5.66 -3.94
CA VAL A 28 -10.97 -5.89 -3.21
C VAL A 28 -9.84 -4.99 -3.72
N ALA A 29 -9.76 -4.77 -5.04
CA ALA A 29 -8.77 -3.90 -5.67
C ALA A 29 -9.03 -2.42 -5.38
N CYS A 30 -10.27 -1.95 -5.60
CA CYS A 30 -10.67 -0.57 -5.30
C CYS A 30 -10.60 -0.29 -3.79
N GLY A 31 -11.00 -1.23 -2.94
CA GLY A 31 -10.90 -1.09 -1.48
C GLY A 31 -9.45 -0.92 -1.02
N GLY A 32 -8.51 -1.70 -1.58
CA GLY A 32 -7.08 -1.53 -1.35
C GLY A 32 -6.59 -0.14 -1.78
N ALA A 33 -7.00 0.33 -2.97
CA ALA A 33 -6.61 1.66 -3.47
C ALA A 33 -7.12 2.79 -2.57
N VAL A 34 -8.39 2.73 -2.12
CA VAL A 34 -8.98 3.74 -1.22
C VAL A 34 -8.24 3.78 0.12
N LEU A 35 -7.93 2.62 0.71
CA LEU A 35 -7.12 2.56 1.94
C LEU A 35 -5.73 3.18 1.74
N GLY A 36 -5.09 2.89 0.61
CA GLY A 36 -3.80 3.49 0.26
C GLY A 36 -3.84 5.02 0.17
N ILE A 37 -4.91 5.58 -0.40
CA ILE A 37 -5.11 7.04 -0.49
C ILE A 37 -5.30 7.66 0.89
N ILE A 38 -6.13 7.04 1.75
CA ILE A 38 -6.37 7.51 3.12
C ILE A 38 -5.05 7.52 3.92
N ALA A 39 -4.27 6.44 3.83
CA ALA A 39 -2.97 6.35 4.49
C ALA A 39 -1.98 7.41 3.97
N ALA A 40 -1.93 7.65 2.66
CA ALA A 40 -1.08 8.70 2.09
C ALA A 40 -1.50 10.10 2.52
N PHE A 41 -2.80 10.35 2.69
CA PHE A 41 -3.31 11.61 3.25
C PHE A 41 -2.86 11.80 4.70
N LEU A 42 -2.91 10.75 5.53
CA LEU A 42 -2.36 10.78 6.89
C LEU A 42 -0.87 11.10 6.91
N VAL A 43 -0.07 10.49 6.02
CA VAL A 43 1.36 10.82 5.87
C VAL A 43 1.54 12.29 5.55
N SER A 44 0.80 12.82 4.57
CA SER A 44 0.88 14.23 4.18
C SER A 44 0.64 15.15 5.39
N LEU A 45 -0.37 14.84 6.18
CA LEU A 45 -0.72 15.58 7.38
C LEU A 45 0.38 15.49 8.45
N ILE A 46 0.85 14.29 8.78
CA ILE A 46 1.93 14.06 9.76
C ILE A 46 3.20 14.80 9.33
N THR A 47 3.57 14.70 8.05
CA THR A 47 4.79 15.32 7.52
C THR A 47 4.69 16.84 7.54
N LYS A 48 3.49 17.42 7.38
CA LYS A 48 3.26 18.86 7.48
C LYS A 48 3.44 19.40 8.91
N TYR A 49 2.99 18.68 9.93
CA TYR A 49 3.11 19.11 11.33
C TYR A 49 4.49 18.80 11.94
N THR A 50 5.28 17.91 11.33
CA THR A 50 6.62 17.51 11.81
C THR A 50 7.72 18.49 11.35
N HIS A 51 7.55 19.78 11.62
CA HIS A 51 8.50 20.83 11.17
C HIS A 51 9.78 20.91 12.02
N ARG A 52 9.72 20.50 13.31
CA ARG A 52 10.86 20.59 14.25
C ARG A 52 11.81 19.40 14.23
N VAL A 53 11.40 18.24 13.75
CA VAL A 53 12.20 16.99 13.74
C VAL A 53 12.21 16.35 12.35
N ARG A 54 12.90 17.02 11.41
CA ARG A 54 13.05 16.56 10.00
C ARG A 54 13.75 15.20 9.85
N ILE A 55 14.47 14.76 10.88
CA ILE A 55 15.19 13.48 10.92
C ILE A 55 14.21 12.29 11.01
N LEU A 56 13.01 12.50 11.55
CA LEU A 56 11.97 11.48 11.69
C LEU A 56 11.11 11.29 10.42
N ALA A 57 11.13 12.26 9.49
CA ALA A 57 10.30 12.21 8.29
C ALA A 57 10.57 10.99 7.37
N PRO A 58 11.83 10.56 7.14
CA PRO A 58 12.12 9.33 6.41
C PRO A 58 11.54 8.06 7.05
N VAL A 59 11.45 8.01 8.39
CA VAL A 59 10.91 6.85 9.10
C VAL A 59 9.42 6.68 8.82
N PHE A 60 8.64 7.76 8.89
CA PHE A 60 7.20 7.73 8.59
C PHE A 60 6.91 7.33 7.14
N ILE A 61 7.83 7.63 6.21
CA ILE A 61 7.73 7.25 4.80
C ILE A 61 7.79 5.72 4.61
N PHE A 62 8.44 4.97 5.49
CA PHE A 62 8.47 3.51 5.43
C PHE A 62 7.39 2.86 6.29
N VAL A 63 7.17 3.39 7.49
CA VAL A 63 6.27 2.77 8.47
C VAL A 63 4.81 2.89 8.06
N ILE A 64 4.35 4.06 7.57
CA ILE A 64 2.93 4.25 7.28
C ILE A 64 2.44 3.41 6.09
N PRO A 65 3.16 3.30 4.96
CA PRO A 65 2.76 2.37 3.89
C PRO A 65 2.71 0.91 4.37
N TYR A 66 3.61 0.51 5.28
CA TYR A 66 3.57 -0.82 5.88
C TYR A 66 2.37 -1.02 6.81
N MET A 67 1.98 -0.02 7.59
CA MET A 67 0.74 -0.07 8.38
C MET A 67 -0.50 -0.14 7.48
N ALA A 68 -0.51 0.57 6.35
CA ALA A 68 -1.57 0.47 5.35
C ALA A 68 -1.66 -0.93 4.75
N TYR A 69 -0.51 -1.56 4.47
CA TYR A 69 -0.43 -2.95 4.03
C TYR A 69 -1.07 -3.91 5.05
N LEU A 70 -0.67 -3.83 6.33
CA LEU A 70 -1.23 -4.69 7.39
C LEU A 70 -2.73 -4.48 7.60
N THR A 71 -3.19 -3.23 7.53
CA THR A 71 -4.62 -2.91 7.68
C THR A 71 -5.44 -3.47 6.51
N ALA A 72 -4.90 -3.37 5.28
CA ALA A 72 -5.52 -3.96 4.10
C ALA A 72 -5.54 -5.50 4.17
N GLU A 73 -4.50 -6.11 4.74
CA GLU A 73 -4.44 -7.57 4.95
C GLU A 73 -5.52 -8.04 5.94
N ILE A 74 -5.66 -7.36 7.08
CA ILE A 74 -6.68 -7.70 8.10
C ILE A 74 -8.10 -7.54 7.53
N THR A 75 -8.33 -6.52 6.71
CA THR A 75 -9.62 -6.28 6.06
C THR A 75 -9.88 -7.19 4.86
N SER A 76 -8.95 -8.11 4.54
CA SER A 76 -9.03 -9.02 3.39
C SER A 76 -9.17 -8.28 2.04
N LEU A 77 -8.60 -7.08 1.96
CA LEU A 77 -8.48 -6.27 0.75
C LEU A 77 -7.11 -6.51 0.09
N SER A 78 -6.88 -5.91 -1.08
CA SER A 78 -5.57 -6.05 -1.73
C SER A 78 -4.51 -5.22 -1.02
N SER A 79 -3.72 -5.88 -0.18
CA SER A 79 -2.63 -5.27 0.59
C SER A 79 -1.50 -4.74 -0.30
N ILE A 80 -1.21 -5.42 -1.42
CA ILE A 80 -0.24 -5.00 -2.43
C ILE A 80 -0.69 -3.70 -3.13
N ILE A 81 -1.97 -3.60 -3.52
CA ILE A 81 -2.49 -2.38 -4.15
C ILE A 81 -2.52 -1.24 -3.13
N ALA A 82 -2.88 -1.50 -1.88
CA ALA A 82 -2.88 -0.50 -0.83
C ALA A 82 -1.50 0.14 -0.61
N ILE A 83 -0.44 -0.67 -0.48
CA ILE A 83 0.93 -0.14 -0.30
C ILE A 83 1.44 0.58 -1.55
N ALA A 84 1.12 0.07 -2.75
CA ALA A 84 1.55 0.69 -4.01
C ALA A 84 0.89 2.07 -4.23
N VAL A 85 -0.43 2.16 -4.04
CA VAL A 85 -1.17 3.42 -4.16
C VAL A 85 -0.73 4.41 -3.08
N CYS A 86 -0.52 3.94 -1.85
CA CYS A 86 0.02 4.77 -0.77
C CYS A 86 1.38 5.38 -1.16
N GLY A 87 2.30 4.58 -1.69
CA GLY A 87 3.62 5.04 -2.14
C GLY A 87 3.57 6.02 -3.32
N MET A 88 2.69 5.78 -4.31
CA MET A 88 2.49 6.66 -5.45
C MET A 88 2.01 8.05 -5.03
N VAL A 89 0.99 8.12 -4.18
CA VAL A 89 0.40 9.39 -3.71
C VAL A 89 1.38 10.12 -2.77
N MET A 90 2.07 9.38 -1.91
CA MET A 90 3.10 9.91 -1.00
C MET A 90 4.23 10.65 -1.74
N LYS A 91 4.65 10.19 -2.91
CA LYS A 91 5.80 10.75 -3.66
C LYS A 91 5.72 12.27 -3.84
N GLN A 92 4.51 12.79 -4.10
CA GLN A 92 4.30 14.21 -4.31
C GLN A 92 4.43 15.02 -3.01
N TYR A 93 3.95 14.48 -1.89
CA TYR A 93 4.03 15.11 -0.57
C TYR A 93 5.44 15.09 0.01
N VAL A 94 6.19 14.01 -0.20
CA VAL A 94 7.60 13.91 0.22
C VAL A 94 8.42 14.98 -0.48
N LYS A 95 8.27 15.15 -1.80
CA LYS A 95 9.03 16.17 -2.54
C LYS A 95 8.74 17.61 -2.07
N GLY A 96 7.53 17.89 -1.58
CA GLY A 96 7.14 19.21 -1.09
C GLY A 96 7.50 19.50 0.37
N ASN A 97 7.49 18.48 1.24
CA ASN A 97 7.57 18.70 2.69
C ASN A 97 8.95 18.39 3.30
N ILE A 98 9.81 17.61 2.64
CA ILE A 98 11.16 17.29 3.17
C ILE A 98 12.28 17.96 2.36
N SER A 99 13.47 18.08 2.97
CA SER A 99 14.64 18.61 2.26
C SER A 99 15.03 17.71 1.09
N THR A 100 15.54 18.32 0.02
CA THR A 100 15.98 17.62 -1.20
C THR A 100 17.03 16.54 -0.90
N THR A 101 17.93 16.79 0.05
CA THR A 101 18.92 15.80 0.51
C THR A 101 18.25 14.56 1.12
N ALA A 102 17.27 14.73 2.01
CA ALA A 102 16.57 13.60 2.64
C ALA A 102 15.71 12.82 1.61
N ALA A 103 15.08 13.53 0.66
CA ALA A 103 14.33 12.89 -0.42
C ALA A 103 15.23 12.04 -1.33
N ASN A 104 16.44 12.51 -1.61
CA ASN A 104 17.42 11.72 -2.36
C ASN A 104 17.87 10.48 -1.58
N SER A 105 18.15 10.59 -0.28
CA SER A 105 18.50 9.43 0.56
C SER A 105 17.41 8.36 0.56
N VAL A 106 16.14 8.75 0.73
CA VAL A 106 15.00 7.82 0.65
C VAL A 106 14.91 7.16 -0.72
N LYS A 107 15.08 7.92 -1.80
CA LYS A 107 15.05 7.38 -3.17
C LYS A 107 16.13 6.32 -3.39
N TYR A 108 17.36 6.59 -2.98
CA TYR A 108 18.46 5.61 -3.11
C TYR A 108 18.22 4.38 -2.23
N PHE A 109 17.71 4.56 -1.02
CA PHE A 109 17.38 3.45 -0.13
C PHE A 109 16.30 2.53 -0.71
N ILE A 110 15.20 3.10 -1.24
CA ILE A 110 14.16 2.33 -1.93
C ILE A 110 14.72 1.59 -3.15
N LYS A 111 15.61 2.23 -3.92
CA LYS A 111 16.24 1.58 -5.08
C LYS A 111 17.13 0.40 -4.67
N MET A 112 17.93 0.56 -3.60
CA MET A 112 18.74 -0.51 -3.04
C MET A 112 17.86 -1.68 -2.56
N LEU A 113 16.76 -1.39 -1.86
CA LEU A 113 15.80 -2.42 -1.44
C LEU A 113 15.19 -3.14 -2.64
N ALA A 114 14.73 -2.40 -3.66
CA ALA A 114 14.15 -3.00 -4.85
C ALA A 114 15.13 -3.95 -5.57
N GLN A 115 16.39 -3.54 -5.74
CA GLN A 115 17.42 -4.40 -6.35
C GLN A 115 17.73 -5.64 -5.49
N SER A 116 17.74 -5.48 -4.17
CA SER A 116 17.91 -6.62 -3.26
C SER A 116 16.75 -7.61 -3.37
N SER A 117 15.51 -7.12 -3.46
CA SER A 117 14.31 -7.95 -3.66
C SER A 117 14.30 -8.63 -5.01
N GLU A 118 14.71 -7.93 -6.08
CA GLU A 118 14.84 -8.49 -7.42
C GLU A 118 15.82 -9.68 -7.43
N THR A 119 16.98 -9.53 -6.78
CA THR A 119 17.97 -10.61 -6.65
C THR A 119 17.42 -11.82 -5.91
N VAL A 120 16.64 -11.61 -4.84
CA VAL A 120 16.00 -12.70 -4.08
C VAL A 120 14.91 -13.41 -4.89
N ILE A 121 14.18 -12.70 -5.75
CA ILE A 121 13.12 -13.29 -6.59
C ILE A 121 13.71 -14.17 -7.71
N PHE A 122 14.85 -13.79 -8.27
CA PHE A 122 15.50 -14.52 -9.36
C PHE A 122 16.38 -15.69 -8.91
N MET A 123 16.78 -15.71 -7.63
CA MET A 123 17.52 -16.82 -7.03
C MET A 123 16.58 -17.96 -6.64
#